data_AF-A0A2M7S2M6-F1
#
_entry.id   AF-A0A2M7S2M6-F1
#
_cell.length_a   1.000
_cell.length_b   1.000
_cell.length_c   1.000
_cell.angle_alpha   90.00
_cell.angle_beta   90.00
_cell.angle_gamma   90.00
#
_symmetry.space_group_name_H-M   'P 1'
#
loop_
_entity.id
_entity.type
_entity.pdbx_description
1 polymer ?
#
loop_
_entity_poly.entity_id
_entity_poly.type
_entity_poly.pdbx_seq_one_letter_code
_entity_poly.pdbx_strand_id
1 'polypeptide(L)' 'MNDFLPDSKPFYRGKVRDVYEVDKKKLLIVATDRISCFDYILPTPIPGKGKILTRLSVFWFDYVKDIIPNHLIT' A
#
# COMPACT_ATOMS: atom_id res chain seq x y z
N MET A 1 12.28 9.91 -0.76
CA MET A 1 11.08 9.06 -0.55
C MET A 1 11.18 8.27 0.76
N ASN A 2 11.96 8.77 1.73
CA ASN A 2 12.02 8.24 3.10
C ASN A 2 11.38 9.23 4.10
N ASP A 3 10.94 10.40 3.64
CA ASP A 3 10.58 11.55 4.49
C ASP A 3 9.10 11.57 4.92
N PHE A 4 8.34 10.50 4.63
CA PHE A 4 6.89 10.43 4.88
C PHE A 4 6.44 9.16 5.60
N LEU A 5 7.36 8.26 5.95
CA LEU A 5 6.97 7.10 6.74
C LEU A 5 6.86 7.55 8.21
N PRO A 6 5.75 7.23 8.89
CA PRO A 6 5.64 7.48 10.32
C PRO A 6 6.84 6.83 11.03
N ASP A 7 7.38 7.49 12.05
CA ASP A 7 8.44 6.91 12.91
C ASP A 7 7.97 5.66 13.67
N SER A 8 6.65 5.37 13.63
CA SER A 8 6.03 4.22 14.26
C SER A 8 6.21 2.94 13.43
N LYS A 9 6.28 1.80 14.14
CA LYS A 9 6.20 0.48 13.50
C LYS A 9 4.83 0.32 12.83
N PRO A 10 4.74 -0.42 11.71
CA PRO A 10 3.46 -0.68 11.08
C PRO A 10 2.51 -1.41 12.04
N PHE A 11 1.26 -0.96 12.09
CA PHE A 11 0.16 -1.62 12.79
C PHE A 11 -0.06 -3.04 12.27
N TYR A 12 0.05 -3.22 10.94
CA TYR A 12 -0.06 -4.51 10.30
C TYR A 12 0.94 -4.63 9.14
N ARG A 13 1.66 -5.75 9.11
CA ARG A 13 2.58 -6.10 8.02
C ARG A 13 2.06 -7.33 7.28
N GLY A 14 1.53 -7.10 6.10
CA GLY A 14 1.16 -8.17 5.17
C GLY A 14 2.35 -8.60 4.30
N LYS A 15 2.11 -9.62 3.45
CA LYS A 15 3.12 -10.13 2.51
C LYS A 15 3.77 -9.01 1.67
N VAL A 16 2.94 -8.10 1.15
CA VAL A 16 3.38 -7.06 0.19
C VAL A 16 3.00 -5.62 0.57
N ARG A 17 2.24 -5.42 1.66
CA ARG A 17 1.83 -4.09 2.14
C ARG A 17 2.17 -3.93 3.62
N ASP A 18 2.66 -2.75 3.99
CA ASP A 18 2.77 -2.30 5.38
C ASP A 18 1.66 -1.28 5.63
N VAL A 19 0.92 -1.43 6.73
CA VAL A 19 -0.20 -0.56 7.11
C VAL A 19 0.18 0.16 8.40
N TYR A 20 0.09 1.49 8.37
CA TYR A 20 0.38 2.36 9.50
C TYR A 20 -0.91 3.08 9.91
N GLU A 21 -1.11 3.25 11.20
CA GLU A 21 -2.14 4.14 11.72
C GLU A 21 -1.63 5.58 11.64
N VAL A 22 -2.40 6.46 10.99
CA VAL A 22 -2.15 7.90 10.99
C VAL A 22 -2.90 8.54 12.15
N ASP A 23 -4.17 8.16 12.31
CA ASP A 23 -5.03 8.49 13.45
C ASP A 23 -6.11 7.42 13.63
N LYS A 24 -7.04 7.62 14.58
CA LYS A 24 -8.12 6.65 14.91
C LYS A 24 -9.06 6.31 13.75
N LYS A 25 -9.06 7.07 12.66
CA LYS A 25 -9.95 6.91 11.50
C LYS A 25 -9.20 6.78 10.17
N LYS A 26 -7.88 6.99 10.15
CA LYS A 26 -7.07 7.04 8.93
C LYS A 26 -5.91 6.06 8.97
N LEU A 27 -5.77 5.33 7.87
CA LEU A 27 -4.67 4.39 7.65
C LEU A 27 -3.81 4.86 6.48
N LEU A 28 -2.50 4.70 6.61
CA LEU A 28 -1.54 4.79 5.52
C LEU A 28 -1.19 3.37 5.05
N ILE A 29 -1.54 3.06 3.81
CA ILE A 29 -1.26 1.75 3.19
C ILE A 29 -0.08 1.91 2.24
N VAL A 30 1.07 1.32 2.61
CA VAL A 30 2.31 1.37 1.82
C VAL A 30 2.48 0.07 1.05
N ALA A 31 2.30 0.12 -0.27
CA ALA A 31 2.67 -1.00 -1.14
C ALA A 31 4.20 -1.07 -1.27
N THR A 32 4.77 -2.21 -0.91
CA THR A 32 6.21 -2.44 -0.92
C THR A 32 6.67 -3.13 -2.21
N ASP A 33 7.99 -3.17 -2.42
CA ASP A 33 8.60 -3.92 -3.52
C ASP A 33 8.70 -5.43 -3.24
N ARG A 34 8.30 -5.89 -2.04
CA ARG A 34 8.20 -7.32 -1.71
C ARG A 34 7.19 -8.02 -2.61
N ILE A 35 7.50 -9.24 -3.01
CA ILE A 35 6.64 -10.12 -3.81
C ILE A 35 6.52 -11.48 -3.12
N SER A 36 5.37 -12.13 -3.28
CA SER A 36 5.16 -13.48 -2.73
C SER A 36 4.71 -14.44 -3.81
N CYS A 37 5.16 -15.69 -3.73
CA CYS A 37 4.77 -16.80 -4.59
C CYS A 37 4.74 -18.07 -3.76
N PHE A 38 3.80 -18.99 -4.02
CA PHE A 38 3.62 -20.23 -3.24
C PHE A 38 3.59 -20.00 -1.72
N ASP A 39 2.81 -19.00 -1.29
CA ASP A 39 2.69 -18.54 0.10
C ASP A 39 3.97 -18.05 0.79
N TYR A 40 5.08 -17.93 0.07
CA TYR A 40 6.36 -17.47 0.57
C TYR A 40 6.71 -16.06 0.05
N ILE A 41 7.27 -15.20 0.91
CA ILE A 41 7.79 -13.88 0.50
C ILE A 41 9.21 -14.09 -0.04
N LEU A 42 9.46 -13.72 -1.29
CA LEU A 42 10.76 -13.91 -1.91
C LEU A 42 11.81 -12.97 -1.30
N PRO A 43 13.07 -13.41 -1.15
CA PRO A 43 14.14 -12.58 -0.58
C PRO A 43 14.52 -11.40 -1.48
N THR A 44 14.34 -11.54 -2.79
CA THR A 44 14.67 -10.51 -3.78
C THR A 44 13.43 -9.66 -4.09
N PRO A 45 13.43 -8.35 -3.80
CA PRO A 45 12.32 -7.46 -4.15
C PRO A 45 12.30 -7.17 -5.66
N ILE A 46 11.17 -6.66 -6.15
CA ILE A 46 11.04 -6.13 -7.52
C ILE A 46 11.07 -4.60 -7.44
N PRO A 47 12.18 -3.93 -7.80
CA PRO A 47 12.32 -2.49 -7.64
C PRO A 47 11.21 -1.70 -8.34
N GLY A 48 10.56 -0.79 -7.61
CA GLY A 48 9.52 0.10 -8.14
C GLY A 48 8.13 -0.53 -8.25
N LYS A 49 7.96 -1.82 -7.96
CA LYS A 49 6.67 -2.51 -8.00
C LYS A 49 5.63 -1.82 -7.11
N GLY A 50 5.99 -1.47 -5.87
CA GLY A 50 5.09 -0.81 -4.94
C GLY A 50 4.51 0.49 -5.51
N LYS A 51 5.37 1.32 -6.13
CA LYS A 51 4.97 2.59 -6.74
C LYS A 51 4.00 2.39 -7.91
N ILE A 52 4.30 1.45 -8.80
CA ILE A 52 3.46 1.16 -9.97
C ILE A 52 2.09 0.64 -9.51
N LEU A 53 2.06 -0.30 -8.56
CA LEU A 53 0.81 -0.86 -8.06
C LEU A 53 -0.03 0.18 -7.31
N THR A 54 0.58 1.09 -6.55
CA THR A 54 -0.14 2.20 -5.93
C THR A 54 -0.78 3.11 -6.98
N ARG A 55 -0.04 3.48 -8.03
CA ARG A 55 -0.59 4.31 -9.13
C ARG A 55 -1.73 3.61 -9.86
N LEU A 56 -1.59 2.30 -10.09
CA LEU A 56 -2.65 1.51 -10.71
C LEU A 56 -3.92 1.46 -9.85
N SER A 57 -3.78 1.32 -8.53
CA SER A 57 -4.92 1.41 -7.61
C SER A 57 -5.58 2.79 -7.66
N VAL A 58 -4.80 3.89 -7.66
CA VAL A 58 -5.35 5.26 -7.78
C VAL A 58 -6.13 5.43 -9.07
N PHE A 59 -5.59 4.97 -10.21
CA PHE A 59 -6.29 4.98 -11.49
C PHE A 59 -7.65 4.28 -11.40
N TRP A 60 -7.69 3.05 -10.85
CA TRP A 60 -8.93 2.29 -10.76
C TRP A 60 -9.92 2.90 -9.76
N PHE A 61 -9.45 3.43 -8.63
CA PHE A 61 -10.33 4.13 -7.68
C PHE A 61 -11.00 5.34 -8.31
N ASP A 62 -10.28 6.12 -9.11
CA ASP A 62 -10.86 7.24 -9.84
C ASP A 62 -11.82 6.77 -10.95
N TYR A 63 -11.44 5.74 -11.71
CA TYR A 63 -12.25 5.20 -12.81
C TYR A 63 -13.62 4.69 -12.37
N VAL A 64 -13.74 4.09 -11.18
CA VAL A 64 -15.01 3.51 -10.67
C VAL A 64 -15.69 4.36 -9.61
N LYS A 65 -15.23 5.58 -9.34
CA LYS A 65 -15.71 6.41 -8.22
C LYS A 65 -17.22 6.71 -8.27
N ASP A 66 -17.79 6.79 -9.48
CA ASP A 66 -19.21 7.07 -9.69
C ASP A 66 -20.09 5.80 -9.61
N ILE A 67 -19.47 4.62 -9.51
CA ILE A 67 -20.15 3.32 -9.42
C ILE A 67 -20.24 2.87 -7.95
N ILE A 68 -19.16 3.04 -7.18
CA ILE A 68 -19.09 2.57 -5.79
C ILE A 68 -18.14 3.42 -4.94
N PRO A 69 -18.49 3.73 -3.68
CA PRO A 69 -17.57 4.36 -2.74
C PRO A 69 -16.31 3.50 -2.52
N ASN A 70 -15.17 4.16 -2.33
CA ASN A 70 -13.91 3.50 -1.99
C ASN A 70 -13.25 4.16 -0.77
N HIS A 71 -12.18 3.55 -0.27
CA HIS A 71 -11.53 3.98 0.97
C HIS A 71 -10.51 5.12 0.81
N LEU A 72 -10.28 5.61 -0.41
CA LEU A 72 -9.24 6.58 -0.67
C LEU A 72 -9.65 7.93 -0.06
N ILE A 73 -8.77 8.50 0.76
CA ILE A 73 -8.96 9.83 1.35
C ILE A 73 -8.30 10.84 0.41
N THR A 74 -9.08 11.77 -0.14
CA THR A 74 -8.63 12.87 -1.01
C THR A 74 -8.58 14.19 -0.27
#